data_AF-A0A928GWN4-F1
#
_entry.id   AF-A0A928GWN4-F1
#
_cell.length_a   1.000
_cell.length_b   1.000
_cell.length_c   1.000
_cell.angle_alpha   90.00
_cell.angle_beta   90.00
_cell.angle_gamma   90.00
#
_symmetry.space_group_name_H-M   'P 1'
#
loop_
_entity.id
_entity.type
_entity.pdbx_description
1 polymer ?
#
loop_
_entity_poly.entity_id
_entity_poly.type
_entity_poly.pdbx_seq_one_letter_code
_entity_poly.pdbx_strand_id
1 'polypeptide(L)'
;MKKIIAVLLTLLLVFCVTGCAKKEKVVINRADDLAGKKIGVQAGTTGEWWVTDNVKDATVVSFKTGIDAAMDLMNGNIDAVVLDELPAKEIVAKNRKLDIVKDKFAREEYAIAIKKGNTELVDSINKTIEKIKSNGDYEYLVASFMPIDGQVVIPTDLELTGNKTLKLGTN
;
A
#
# COMPACT_ATOMS: atom_id res chain seq x y z
N MET A 1 25.56 -30.34 -61.81
CA MET A 1 24.94 -31.13 -60.72
C MET A 1 25.30 -30.43 -59.42
N LYS A 2 24.43 -29.53 -58.92
CA LYS A 2 23.49 -29.76 -57.81
C LYS A 2 24.16 -29.89 -56.44
N LYS A 3 24.05 -28.79 -55.67
CA LYS A 3 23.81 -28.72 -54.21
C LYS A 3 24.95 -29.10 -53.25
N ILE A 4 25.71 -28.10 -52.78
CA ILE A 4 26.12 -28.01 -51.36
C ILE A 4 26.06 -26.52 -50.96
N ILE A 5 24.83 -26.02 -50.86
CA ILE A 5 24.48 -24.80 -50.13
C ILE A 5 23.80 -25.30 -48.85
N ALA A 6 24.09 -24.64 -47.72
CA ALA A 6 23.41 -24.77 -46.42
C ALA A 6 23.78 -25.98 -45.53
N VAL A 7 24.94 -25.90 -44.84
CA VAL A 7 25.11 -26.59 -43.54
C VAL A 7 25.77 -25.69 -42.47
N LEU A 8 26.37 -24.54 -42.84
CA LEU A 8 27.12 -23.72 -41.86
C LEU A 8 26.31 -22.67 -41.07
N LEU A 9 24.99 -22.54 -41.30
CA LEU A 9 24.17 -21.50 -40.64
C LEU A 9 23.18 -22.05 -39.58
N THR A 10 23.10 -23.37 -39.40
CA THR A 10 22.12 -23.99 -38.48
C THR A 10 22.67 -24.33 -37.10
N LEU A 11 23.98 -24.17 -36.85
CA LEU A 11 24.55 -24.42 -35.51
C LEU A 11 24.48 -23.21 -34.57
N LEU A 12 24.10 -22.02 -35.05
CA LEU A 12 23.96 -20.81 -34.22
C LEU A 12 22.54 -20.59 -33.67
N LEU A 13 21.56 -21.43 -34.04
CA LEU A 13 20.15 -21.25 -33.63
C LEU A 13 19.72 -22.12 -32.43
N VAL A 14 20.63 -22.90 -31.82
CA VAL A 14 20.34 -23.82 -30.69
C VAL A 14 20.89 -23.31 -29.36
N PHE A 15 21.12 -22.00 -29.22
CA PHE A 15 21.42 -21.36 -27.93
C PHE A 15 20.30 -20.43 -27.41
N CYS A 16 19.18 -20.29 -28.15
CA CYS A 16 18.08 -19.40 -27.76
C CYS A 16 16.92 -20.09 -27.02
N VAL A 17 17.06 -21.34 -26.57
CA VAL A 17 15.96 -22.06 -25.87
C VAL A 17 16.16 -22.23 -24.37
N THR A 18 17.29 -21.82 -23.80
CA THR A 18 17.52 -21.83 -22.34
C THR A 18 17.17 -20.48 -21.73
N GLY A 19 15.88 -20.12 -21.79
CA GLY A 19 15.37 -18.85 -21.28
C GLY A 19 14.07 -18.94 -20.50
N CYS A 20 13.51 -20.12 -20.25
CA CYS A 20 12.51 -20.28 -19.20
C CYS A 20 13.25 -20.40 -17.85
N ALA A 21 13.94 -19.33 -17.44
CA ALA A 21 14.35 -19.20 -16.05
C ALA A 21 13.06 -19.21 -15.23
N LYS A 22 12.81 -20.32 -14.53
CA LYS A 22 11.69 -20.45 -13.60
C LYS A 22 11.89 -19.34 -12.57
N LYS A 23 11.08 -18.27 -12.66
CA LYS A 23 11.19 -17.12 -11.76
C LYS A 23 11.11 -17.69 -10.34
N GLU A 24 12.21 -17.53 -9.60
CA GLU A 24 12.32 -18.10 -8.27
C GLU A 24 11.18 -17.55 -7.42
N LYS A 25 10.54 -18.41 -6.62
CA LYS A 25 9.39 -18.00 -5.83
C LYS A 25 9.88 -16.97 -4.82
N VAL A 26 9.48 -15.71 -5.01
CA VAL A 26 9.74 -14.65 -4.03
C VAL A 26 8.90 -14.94 -2.80
N VAL A 27 9.57 -15.07 -1.65
CA VAL A 27 8.94 -15.30 -0.35
C VAL A 27 9.31 -14.12 0.53
N ILE A 28 8.31 -13.40 1.02
CA ILE A 28 8.46 -12.25 1.92
C ILE A 28 7.63 -12.53 3.17
N ASN A 29 8.28 -12.66 4.32
CA ASN A 29 7.64 -12.92 5.61
C ASN A 29 7.92 -11.82 6.65
N ARG A 30 8.98 -11.03 6.45
CA ARG A 30 9.43 -9.96 7.35
C ARG A 30 10.12 -8.85 6.57
N ALA A 31 10.38 -7.73 7.24
CA ALA A 31 11.06 -6.57 6.65
C ALA A 31 12.40 -6.94 5.98
N ASP A 32 13.20 -7.79 6.63
CA ASP A 32 14.53 -8.18 6.13
C ASP A 32 14.50 -8.87 4.76
N ASP A 33 13.39 -9.53 4.42
CA ASP A 33 13.23 -10.24 3.14
C ASP A 33 13.08 -9.29 1.94
N LEU A 34 12.89 -7.99 2.20
CA LEU A 34 12.77 -6.93 1.20
C LEU A 34 14.12 -6.50 0.61
N ALA A 35 15.24 -6.88 1.23
CA ALA A 35 16.56 -6.51 0.73
C ALA A 35 16.80 -7.03 -0.70
N GLY A 36 17.27 -6.16 -1.59
CA GLY A 36 17.52 -6.49 -3.00
C GLY A 36 16.25 -6.70 -3.86
N LYS A 37 15.05 -6.44 -3.31
CA LYS A 37 13.78 -6.65 -4.02
C LYS A 37 13.33 -5.41 -4.79
N LYS A 38 12.45 -5.62 -5.76
CA LYS A 38 11.72 -4.54 -6.43
C LYS A 38 10.41 -4.28 -5.70
N ILE A 39 10.27 -3.11 -5.10
CA ILE A 39 9.21 -2.80 -4.11
C ILE A 39 8.35 -1.66 -4.64
N GLY A 40 7.05 -1.92 -4.76
CA GLY A 40 6.06 -0.89 -5.07
C GLY A 40 5.67 -0.11 -3.82
N VAL A 41 5.58 1.21 -3.97
CA VAL A 41 5.12 2.14 -2.92
C VAL A 41 4.18 3.16 -3.53
N GLN A 42 3.32 3.78 -2.72
CA GLN A 42 2.60 4.97 -3.15
C GLN A 42 3.50 6.20 -3.01
N ALA A 43 3.57 7.03 -4.03
CA ALA A 43 4.43 8.21 -4.06
C ALA A 43 4.04 9.22 -2.96
N GLY A 44 5.05 9.79 -2.29
CA GLY A 44 4.89 10.81 -1.26
C GLY A 44 4.35 10.30 0.07
N THR A 45 4.41 8.99 0.33
CA THR A 45 3.99 8.39 1.61
C THR A 45 5.17 8.08 2.50
N THR A 46 4.89 7.91 3.78
CA THR A 46 5.81 7.39 4.79
C THR A 46 6.34 6.00 4.44
N GLY A 47 5.54 5.17 3.77
CA GLY A 47 5.99 3.88 3.23
C GLY A 47 7.09 4.01 2.17
N GLU A 48 6.99 4.99 1.26
CA GLU A 48 8.06 5.27 0.28
C GLU A 48 9.36 5.67 0.97
N TRP A 49 9.29 6.60 1.93
CA TRP A 49 10.47 7.04 2.69
C TRP A 49 11.07 5.90 3.51
N TRP A 50 10.23 5.11 4.18
CA TRP A 50 10.70 3.99 4.98
C TRP A 50 11.46 2.97 4.13
N VAL A 51 10.93 2.60 2.95
CA VAL A 51 11.62 1.66 2.06
C VAL A 51 12.95 2.26 1.57
N THR A 52 12.91 3.52 1.12
CA THR A 52 14.09 4.22 0.60
C THR A 52 15.21 4.32 1.63
N ASP A 53 14.86 4.60 2.89
CA ASP A 53 15.83 4.86 3.95
C ASP A 53 16.35 3.58 4.63
N ASN A 54 15.55 2.51 4.66
CA ASN A 54 15.82 1.34 5.51
C ASN A 54 16.05 0.04 4.74
N VAL A 55 15.57 -0.10 3.49
CA VAL A 55 15.67 -1.36 2.75
C VAL A 55 16.88 -1.34 1.83
N LYS A 56 17.90 -2.12 2.21
CA LYS A 56 19.16 -2.21 1.45
C LYS A 56 18.94 -2.79 0.06
N ASP A 57 19.60 -2.18 -0.92
CA ASP A 57 19.63 -2.62 -2.32
C ASP A 57 18.24 -2.76 -2.97
N ALA A 58 17.20 -2.16 -2.39
CA ALA A 58 15.86 -2.18 -2.96
C ALA A 58 15.79 -1.34 -4.24
N THR A 59 15.03 -1.83 -5.22
CA THR A 59 14.56 -1.03 -6.35
C THR A 59 13.16 -0.52 -6.02
N VAL A 60 13.07 0.74 -5.61
CA VAL A 60 11.79 1.39 -5.28
C VAL A 60 11.06 1.81 -6.56
N VAL A 61 9.78 1.46 -6.66
CA VAL A 61 8.89 1.87 -7.76
C VAL A 61 7.71 2.63 -7.17
N SER A 62 7.67 3.93 -7.46
CA SER A 62 6.64 4.82 -6.94
C SER A 62 5.42 4.85 -7.87
N PHE A 63 4.24 4.60 -7.30
CA PHE A 63 2.97 4.61 -7.98
C PHE A 63 2.08 5.76 -7.51
N LYS A 64 1.13 6.17 -8.34
CA LYS A 64 0.15 7.20 -7.98
C LYS A 64 -0.78 6.72 -6.86
N THR A 65 -1.16 5.44 -6.87
CA THR A 65 -2.06 4.84 -5.89
C THR A 65 -1.56 3.47 -5.43
N GLY A 66 -1.94 3.05 -4.22
CA GLY A 66 -1.68 1.69 -3.74
C GLY A 66 -2.34 0.60 -4.59
N ILE A 67 -3.44 0.90 -5.29
CA ILE A 67 -4.11 -0.04 -6.22
C ILE A 67 -3.21 -0.30 -7.43
N ASP A 68 -2.61 0.75 -8.02
CA ASP A 68 -1.71 0.59 -9.16
C ASP A 68 -0.49 -0.27 -8.78
N ALA A 69 0.06 -0.05 -7.58
CA ALA A 69 1.15 -0.87 -7.05
C ALA A 69 0.73 -2.34 -6.88
N ALA A 70 -0.45 -2.58 -6.29
CA ALA A 70 -0.98 -3.94 -6.12
C ALA A 70 -1.23 -4.65 -7.46
N MET A 71 -1.70 -3.92 -8.49
CA MET A 71 -1.86 -4.47 -9.84
C MET A 71 -0.50 -4.87 -10.45
N ASP A 72 0.54 -4.06 -10.26
CA ASP A 72 1.88 -4.37 -10.76
C ASP A 72 2.50 -5.59 -10.06
N LEU A 73 2.20 -5.76 -8.76
CA LEU A 73 2.55 -6.97 -8.00
C LEU A 73 1.84 -8.21 -8.56
N MET A 74 0.53 -8.13 -8.82
CA MET A 74 -0.22 -9.25 -9.41
C MET A 74 0.28 -9.63 -10.81
N ASN A 75 0.78 -8.66 -11.57
CA ASN A 75 1.40 -8.90 -12.88
C ASN A 75 2.83 -9.46 -12.77
N GLY A 76 3.38 -9.54 -11.55
CA GLY A 76 4.72 -10.03 -11.28
C GLY A 76 5.82 -9.06 -11.71
N ASN A 77 5.50 -7.77 -11.89
CA ASN A 77 6.46 -6.75 -12.29
C ASN A 77 7.29 -6.21 -11.10
N ILE A 78 6.78 -6.39 -9.88
CA ILE A 78 7.43 -6.11 -8.59
C ILE A 78 7.27 -7.32 -7.66
N ASP A 79 8.07 -7.34 -6.60
CA ASP A 79 8.19 -8.46 -5.66
C ASP A 79 7.34 -8.27 -4.39
N ALA A 80 7.09 -7.02 -3.99
CA ALA A 80 6.30 -6.66 -2.82
C ALA A 80 5.70 -5.26 -2.97
N VAL A 81 4.68 -4.95 -2.15
CA VAL A 81 4.14 -3.59 -1.99
C VAL A 81 4.22 -3.21 -0.52
N VAL A 82 4.74 -2.02 -0.22
CA VAL A 82 4.68 -1.41 1.12
C VAL A 82 3.60 -0.33 1.11
N LEU A 83 2.58 -0.51 1.96
CA LEU A 83 1.38 0.31 2.04
C LEU A 83 0.79 0.21 3.46
N ASP A 84 0.05 1.25 3.87
CA ASP A 84 -0.69 1.29 5.14
C ASP A 84 -1.66 0.09 5.28
N GLU A 85 -1.85 -0.36 6.53
CA GLU A 85 -2.57 -1.60 6.86
C GLU A 85 -4.03 -1.60 6.36
N LEU A 86 -4.75 -0.49 6.48
CA LEU A 86 -6.17 -0.41 6.12
C LEU A 86 -6.41 -0.48 4.60
N PRO A 87 -5.74 0.36 3.76
CA PRO A 87 -5.77 0.17 2.32
C PRO A 87 -5.33 -1.22 1.86
N ALA A 88 -4.29 -1.80 2.48
CA ALA A 88 -3.83 -3.14 2.15
C ALA A 88 -4.92 -4.21 2.41
N LYS A 89 -5.61 -4.14 3.55
CA LYS A 89 -6.75 -5.03 3.87
C LYS A 89 -7.86 -4.93 2.85
N GLU A 90 -8.24 -3.72 2.45
CA GLU A 90 -9.30 -3.51 1.47
C GLU A 90 -8.93 -4.08 0.09
N ILE A 91 -7.67 -3.88 -0.33
CA ILE A 91 -7.16 -4.46 -1.58
C ILE A 91 -7.17 -5.99 -1.52
N VAL A 92 -6.65 -6.58 -0.45
CA VAL A 92 -6.57 -8.05 -0.29
C VAL A 92 -7.95 -8.69 -0.17
N ALA A 93 -8.89 -8.08 0.53
CA ALA A 93 -10.27 -8.55 0.65
C ALA A 93 -10.95 -8.73 -0.73
N LYS A 94 -10.58 -7.91 -1.71
CA LYS A 94 -11.08 -7.96 -3.09
C LYS A 94 -10.22 -8.81 -4.04
N ASN A 95 -9.02 -9.24 -3.61
CA ASN A 95 -8.04 -9.90 -4.47
C ASN A 95 -7.42 -11.14 -3.80
N ARG A 96 -8.00 -12.32 -4.03
CA ARG A 96 -7.56 -13.61 -3.45
C ARG A 96 -6.13 -14.06 -3.81
N LYS A 97 -5.45 -13.35 -4.71
CA LYS A 97 -4.05 -13.62 -5.12
C LYS A 97 -3.03 -12.87 -4.28
N LEU A 98 -3.49 -11.91 -3.47
CA LEU A 98 -2.66 -11.09 -2.60
C LEU A 98 -2.86 -11.57 -1.15
N ASP A 99 -1.83 -11.39 -0.34
CA ASP A 99 -1.86 -11.67 1.09
C ASP A 99 -1.09 -10.58 1.83
N ILE A 100 -1.38 -10.39 3.11
CA ILE A 100 -0.72 -9.42 3.98
C ILE A 100 0.34 -10.13 4.79
N VAL A 101 1.57 -9.62 4.71
CA VAL A 101 2.65 -10.06 5.60
C VAL A 101 2.29 -9.64 7.03
N LYS A 102 2.31 -10.59 7.97
CA LYS A 102 1.88 -10.36 9.36
C LYS A 102 2.80 -9.44 10.16
N ASP A 103 4.05 -9.34 9.74
CA ASP A 103 5.04 -8.50 10.40
C ASP A 103 4.81 -7.02 10.05
N LYS A 104 5.00 -6.13 11.02
CA LYS A 104 4.81 -4.69 10.82
C LYS A 104 6.14 -4.05 10.45
N PHE A 105 6.24 -3.55 9.24
CA PHE A 105 7.47 -2.94 8.72
C PHE A 105 7.73 -1.54 9.31
N ALA A 106 6.66 -0.78 9.55
CA ALA A 106 6.73 0.54 10.19
C ALA A 106 5.60 0.70 11.22
N ARG A 107 5.87 1.44 12.30
CA ARG A 107 4.84 1.96 13.20
C ARG A 107 4.53 3.39 12.78
N GLU A 108 3.27 3.62 12.45
CA GLU A 108 2.77 4.92 12.05
C GLU A 108 1.70 5.38 13.03
N GLU A 109 1.77 6.65 13.40
CA GLU A 109 0.79 7.28 14.27
C GLU A 109 0.11 8.39 13.47
N TYR A 110 -1.22 8.34 13.40
CA TYR A 110 -1.99 9.34 12.67
C TYR A 110 -2.18 10.59 13.53
N ALA A 111 -1.97 11.74 12.91
CA ALA A 111 -2.13 13.04 13.53
C ALA A 111 -2.85 14.01 12.58
N ILE A 112 -3.53 15.00 13.16
CA ILE A 112 -4.12 16.10 12.40
C ILE A 112 -3.05 17.18 12.22
N ALA A 113 -2.55 17.33 11.00
CA ALA A 113 -1.58 18.37 10.68
C ALA A 113 -2.24 19.76 10.70
N ILE A 114 -1.61 20.70 11.39
CA ILE A 114 -2.08 22.08 11.48
C ILE A 114 -0.96 23.08 11.18
N LYS A 115 -1.33 24.33 10.88
CA LYS A 115 -0.36 25.41 10.66
C LYS A 115 0.47 25.67 11.92
N LYS A 116 1.79 25.68 11.78
CA LYS A 116 2.73 25.98 12.86
C LYS A 116 2.39 27.32 13.53
N GLY A 117 2.40 27.32 14.87
CA GLY A 117 2.09 28.49 15.70
C GLY A 117 0.61 28.69 16.02
N ASN A 118 -0.31 27.90 15.45
CA ASN A 118 -1.73 27.97 15.78
C ASN A 118 -2.07 27.13 17.02
N THR A 119 -1.61 27.58 18.19
CA THR A 119 -1.78 26.84 19.45
C THR A 119 -3.23 26.70 19.90
N GLU A 120 -4.06 27.72 19.65
CA GLU A 120 -5.49 27.67 19.97
C GLU A 120 -6.20 26.52 19.25
N LEU A 121 -5.88 26.30 17.96
CA LEU A 121 -6.45 25.20 17.19
C LEU A 121 -5.90 23.84 17.65
N VAL A 122 -4.61 23.75 18.02
CA VAL A 122 -4.04 22.52 18.65
C VAL A 122 -4.89 22.14 19.86
N ASP A 123 -5.06 23.08 20.78
CA ASP A 123 -5.70 22.82 22.06
C ASP A 123 -7.16 22.42 21.88
N SER A 124 -7.87 23.08 20.97
CA SER A 124 -9.26 22.77 20.63
C SER A 124 -9.41 21.35 20.04
N ILE A 125 -8.54 20.99 19.09
CA ILE A 125 -8.53 19.65 18.47
C ILE A 125 -8.19 18.59 19.52
N ASN A 126 -7.15 18.78 20.31
CA ASN A 126 -6.72 17.81 21.31
C ASN A 126 -7.80 17.59 22.38
N LYS A 127 -8.41 18.65 22.90
CA LYS A 127 -9.55 18.53 23.84
C LYS A 127 -10.74 17.80 23.22
N THR A 128 -10.99 18.00 21.93
CA THR A 128 -12.06 17.30 21.21
C THR A 128 -11.73 15.81 21.09
N ILE A 129 -10.50 15.46 20.72
CA ILE A 129 -10.03 14.07 20.63
C ILE A 129 -10.13 13.38 21.99
N GLU A 130 -9.71 14.05 23.08
CA GLU A 130 -9.85 13.54 24.44
C GLU A 130 -11.32 13.28 24.80
N LYS A 131 -12.20 14.23 24.49
CA LYS A 131 -13.64 14.10 24.74
C LYS A 131 -14.23 12.89 24.02
N ILE A 132 -14.00 12.76 22.71
CA ILE A 132 -14.59 11.65 21.92
C ILE A 132 -14.03 10.28 22.31
N LYS A 133 -12.81 10.22 22.82
CA LYS A 133 -12.25 8.99 23.39
C LYS A 133 -12.84 8.66 24.76
N SER A 134 -13.18 9.67 25.55
CA SER A 134 -13.71 9.47 26.91
C SER A 134 -15.18 9.04 26.95
N ASN A 135 -15.97 9.37 25.93
CA ASN A 135 -17.41 9.14 25.89
C ASN A 135 -17.85 7.99 24.95
N GLY A 136 -16.92 7.30 24.29
CA GLY A 136 -17.21 6.18 23.40
C GLY A 136 -17.44 6.54 21.92
N ASP A 137 -17.49 7.84 21.59
CA ASP A 137 -17.70 8.29 20.20
C ASP A 137 -16.56 7.85 19.29
N TYR A 138 -15.33 7.80 19.80
CA TYR A 138 -14.18 7.33 19.04
C TYR A 138 -14.33 5.86 18.63
N GLU A 139 -14.69 4.99 19.57
CA GLU A 139 -14.92 3.56 19.33
C GLU A 139 -16.09 3.36 18.36
N TYR A 140 -17.15 4.14 18.51
CA TYR A 140 -18.28 4.14 17.59
C TYR A 140 -17.86 4.52 16.15
N LEU A 141 -17.10 5.60 15.98
CA LEU A 141 -16.57 6.01 14.69
C LEU A 141 -15.66 4.95 14.06
N VAL A 142 -14.77 4.33 14.85
CA VAL A 142 -13.90 3.25 14.38
C VAL A 142 -14.72 2.05 13.91
N ALA A 143 -15.73 1.64 14.68
CA ALA A 143 -16.61 0.53 14.30
C ALA A 143 -17.40 0.82 13.02
N SER A 144 -17.85 2.06 12.85
CA SER A 144 -18.61 2.53 11.70
C SER A 144 -17.80 2.61 10.40
N PHE A 145 -16.59 3.17 10.47
CA PHE A 145 -15.77 3.45 9.28
C PHE A 145 -14.69 2.40 9.01
N MET A 146 -14.32 1.57 9.99
CA MET A 146 -13.33 0.51 9.86
C MET A 146 -13.86 -0.85 10.35
N PRO A 147 -15.03 -1.29 9.87
CA PRO A 147 -15.67 -2.52 10.35
C PRO A 147 -14.89 -3.76 9.91
N ILE A 148 -14.89 -4.78 10.77
CA ILE A 148 -14.20 -6.06 10.52
C ILE A 148 -14.80 -6.80 9.31
N ASP A 149 -16.10 -6.61 9.04
CA ASP A 149 -16.82 -7.26 7.95
C ASP A 149 -16.84 -6.44 6.64
N GLY A 150 -16.19 -5.27 6.62
CA GLY A 150 -16.11 -4.37 5.47
C GLY A 150 -17.39 -3.58 5.17
N GLN A 151 -18.45 -3.69 5.98
CA GLN A 151 -19.70 -2.96 5.76
C GLN A 151 -19.70 -1.61 6.49
N VAL A 152 -19.26 -0.55 5.79
CA VAL A 152 -19.24 0.80 6.36
C VAL A 152 -20.67 1.24 6.72
N VAL A 153 -20.86 1.63 7.98
CA VAL A 153 -22.11 2.19 8.49
C VAL A 153 -21.89 3.66 8.76
N ILE A 154 -22.51 4.54 7.97
CA ILE A 154 -22.40 5.99 8.17
C ILE A 154 -23.26 6.37 9.38
N PRO A 155 -22.68 6.89 10.48
CA PRO A 155 -23.45 7.37 11.61
C PRO A 155 -24.41 8.48 11.19
N THR A 156 -25.70 8.31 11.48
CA THR A 156 -26.73 9.33 11.17
C THR A 156 -27.11 10.17 12.38
N ASP A 157 -26.60 9.82 13.55
CA ASP A 157 -26.96 10.34 14.87
C ASP A 157 -25.86 11.21 15.51
N LEU A 158 -24.74 11.41 14.81
CA LEU A 158 -23.73 12.40 15.22
C LEU A 158 -24.35 13.81 15.08
N GLU A 159 -24.83 14.35 16.19
CA GLU A 159 -25.26 15.74 16.24
C GLU A 159 -24.07 16.65 15.89
N LEU A 160 -24.13 17.27 14.71
CA LEU A 160 -23.26 18.38 14.37
C LEU A 160 -23.61 19.54 15.31
N THR A 161 -22.91 19.64 16.43
CA THR A 161 -23.10 20.74 17.37
C THR A 161 -22.66 22.04 16.71
N GLY A 162 -23.62 22.87 16.32
CA GLY A 162 -23.40 24.15 15.66
C GLY A 162 -24.00 24.19 14.25
N ASN A 163 -24.61 25.33 13.92
CA ASN A 163 -25.30 25.62 12.65
C ASN A 163 -24.35 25.69 11.43
N LYS A 164 -23.59 24.63 11.15
CA LYS A 164 -22.69 24.57 9.99
C LYS A 164 -22.91 23.27 9.23
N THR A 165 -23.76 23.35 8.21
CA THR A 165 -23.85 22.32 7.17
C THR A 165 -22.49 22.17 6.49
N LEU A 166 -21.84 21.02 6.65
CA LEU A 166 -20.71 20.64 5.82
C LEU A 166 -21.27 20.18 4.46
N LYS A 167 -21.03 20.96 3.40
CA LYS A 167 -21.45 20.61 2.04
C LYS A 167 -20.29 19.87 1.36
N LEU A 168 -20.47 18.60 1.07
CA LEU A 168 -19.56 17.77 0.28
C LEU A 168 -20.18 17.57 -1.11
N GLY A 169 -19.37 17.78 -2.16
CA GLY A 169 -19.71 17.42 -3.54
C GLY A 169 -18.70 16.39 -4.05
N THR A 170 -19.19 15.37 -4.75
CA THR A 170 -18.34 14.48 -5.56
C THR A 170 -18.46 14.88 -7.02
N ASN A 171 -17.41 14.65 -7.81
CA ASN A 171 -17.50 14.61 -9.26
C ASN A 171 -18.15 13.31 -9.74
#